data_AF-A0A2W1NHR2-F1
#
_entry.id   AF-A0A2W1NHR2-F1
#
_cell.length_a   1.000
_cell.length_b   1.000
_cell.length_c   1.000
_cell.angle_alpha   90.00
_cell.angle_beta   90.00
_cell.angle_gamma   90.00
#
_symmetry.space_group_name_H-M   'P 1'
#
loop_
_entity.id
_entity.type
_entity.pdbx_description
1 polymer ?
#
loop_
_entity_poly.entity_id
_entity_poly.type
_entity_poly.pdbx_seq_one_letter_code
_entity_poly.pdbx_strand_id
1 'polypeptide(L)'
;MKKMKLLLLGGLLFASQSIFGQFAPVKGFNFSQLEGKKLLVPTYAVSASFAKKMIKKGKLDDLASSEDKVAAYNRNWEEAMAESSYDASDYEITGYDRKKLIKEKNQEAILLYYYYDDYGNRTANLMVTHPKKKTIARVLTNGMDLSDKNDIRLMINMLNEALNTSVELENEGNKNYKGARNKYKENFVSFYEGIEDKTFLVPKSEHKNEKKATQRTADLKSALNSWKLSEYELTTTSEIENKRIEGDEDAYYWRDIPYYTQNILVVYHYNYIISADSDDVLFMFLGKSRLKPATLEKIESKMAKKYARYKSQLAK
;
A
#
# COMPACT_ATOMS: atom_id res chain seq x y z
N MET A 1 22.32 -42.88 -1.01
CA MET A 1 22.08 -41.67 -0.18
C MET A 1 22.28 -40.31 -0.87
N LYS A 2 22.80 -40.19 -2.10
CA LYS A 2 22.96 -38.89 -2.80
C LYS A 2 21.72 -38.38 -3.55
N LYS A 3 20.78 -39.25 -3.95
CA LYS A 3 19.59 -38.87 -4.74
C LYS A 3 18.43 -38.27 -3.92
N MET A 4 18.39 -38.50 -2.60
CA MET A 4 17.32 -37.99 -1.73
C MET A 4 17.53 -36.53 -1.28
N LYS A 5 18.78 -36.03 -1.30
CA LYS A 5 19.09 -34.62 -0.97
C LYS A 5 18.75 -33.65 -2.10
N LEU A 6 18.72 -34.11 -3.35
CA LEU A 6 18.39 -33.26 -4.51
C LEU A 6 16.87 -32.98 -4.61
N LEU A 7 16.04 -33.95 -4.23
CA LEU A 7 14.57 -33.80 -4.19
C LEU A 7 14.08 -32.85 -3.09
N LEU A 8 14.78 -32.82 -1.95
CA LEU A 8 14.50 -31.86 -0.87
C LEU A 8 14.93 -30.42 -1.22
N LEU A 9 16.01 -30.23 -2.00
CA LEU A 9 16.39 -28.89 -2.50
C LEU A 9 15.42 -28.38 -3.58
N GLY A 10 14.92 -29.27 -4.45
CA GLY A 10 13.89 -28.91 -5.44
C GLY A 10 12.58 -28.49 -4.80
N GLY A 11 12.11 -29.22 -3.78
CA GLY A 11 10.87 -28.88 -3.05
C GLY A 11 10.95 -27.57 -2.27
N LEU A 12 12.12 -27.22 -1.72
CA LEU A 12 12.34 -25.95 -1.00
C LEU A 12 12.42 -24.73 -1.93
N LEU A 13 12.92 -24.89 -3.16
CA LEU A 13 12.93 -23.82 -4.16
C LEU A 13 11.53 -23.54 -4.72
N PHE A 14 10.69 -24.57 -4.91
CA PHE A 14 9.28 -24.37 -5.29
C PHE A 14 8.42 -23.82 -4.15
N ALA A 15 8.68 -24.20 -2.89
CA ALA A 15 7.99 -23.61 -1.74
C ALA A 15 8.35 -22.13 -1.49
N SER A 16 9.47 -21.64 -2.05
CA SER A 16 9.82 -20.21 -2.01
C SER A 16 9.04 -19.37 -3.02
N GLN A 17 8.42 -19.97 -4.04
CA GLN A 17 7.51 -19.30 -4.96
C GLN A 17 6.03 -19.38 -4.52
N SER A 18 5.68 -20.34 -3.65
CA SER A 18 4.30 -20.55 -3.18
C SER A 18 3.83 -19.58 -2.08
N ILE A 19 4.72 -18.77 -1.51
CA ILE A 19 4.36 -17.79 -0.45
C ILE A 19 3.95 -16.43 -1.04
N PHE A 20 4.04 -16.25 -2.37
CA PHE A 20 3.59 -15.02 -3.04
C PHE A 20 2.06 -14.92 -3.22
N GLY A 21 1.27 -15.88 -2.72
CA GLY A 21 -0.14 -16.07 -3.12
C GLY A 21 -1.21 -15.21 -2.44
N GLN A 22 -0.93 -14.47 -1.36
CA GLN A 22 -1.99 -13.76 -0.62
C GLN A 22 -2.19 -12.29 -1.02
N PHE A 23 -1.22 -11.71 -1.71
CA PHE A 23 -1.30 -10.37 -2.31
C PHE A 23 -0.69 -10.39 -3.72
N ALA A 24 -0.72 -11.56 -4.38
CA ALA A 24 -0.38 -11.65 -5.79
C ALA A 24 -1.30 -10.68 -6.56
N PRO A 25 -0.75 -9.75 -7.35
CA PRO A 25 -1.46 -9.10 -8.45
C PRO A 25 -2.49 -10.02 -9.10
N VAL A 26 -3.70 -9.49 -9.26
CA VAL A 26 -4.86 -10.30 -9.60
C VAL A 26 -4.72 -10.79 -11.04
N LYS A 27 -4.28 -12.05 -11.22
CA LYS A 27 -4.09 -12.65 -12.55
C LYS A 27 -5.35 -12.48 -13.43
N GLY A 28 -5.15 -12.09 -14.69
CA GLY A 28 -6.21 -11.84 -15.67
C GLY A 28 -7.12 -10.64 -15.32
N PHE A 29 -6.54 -9.56 -14.77
CA PHE A 29 -7.22 -8.28 -14.59
C PHE A 29 -6.76 -7.32 -15.69
N ASN A 30 -7.72 -6.87 -16.50
CA ASN A 30 -7.51 -5.96 -17.62
C ASN A 30 -7.98 -4.56 -17.25
N PHE A 31 -7.16 -3.54 -17.49
CA PHE A 31 -7.51 -2.12 -17.23
C PHE A 31 -8.76 -1.67 -17.98
N SER A 32 -9.11 -2.28 -19.12
CA SER A 32 -10.39 -1.99 -19.79
C SER A 32 -11.61 -2.27 -18.90
N GLN A 33 -11.45 -3.09 -17.86
CA GLN A 33 -12.47 -3.28 -16.84
C GLN A 33 -12.67 -2.07 -15.94
N LEU A 34 -11.81 -1.05 -16.01
CA LEU A 34 -11.99 0.22 -15.28
C LEU A 34 -12.51 1.34 -16.17
N GLU A 35 -12.55 1.15 -17.49
CA GLU A 35 -13.00 2.17 -18.43
C GLU A 35 -14.46 2.57 -18.13
N GLY A 36 -14.69 3.88 -18.00
CA GLY A 36 -15.99 4.44 -17.64
C GLY A 36 -16.44 4.17 -16.20
N LYS A 37 -15.59 3.60 -15.34
CA LYS A 37 -15.88 3.42 -13.92
C LYS A 37 -15.31 4.55 -13.07
N LYS A 38 -15.90 4.74 -11.89
CA LYS A 38 -15.44 5.65 -10.85
C LYS A 38 -15.18 4.91 -9.55
N LEU A 39 -14.11 5.27 -8.86
CA LEU A 39 -13.85 4.86 -7.48
C LEU A 39 -14.83 5.57 -6.55
N LEU A 40 -15.71 4.79 -5.91
CA LEU A 40 -16.56 5.30 -4.84
C LEU A 40 -15.77 5.27 -3.53
N VAL A 41 -15.48 6.46 -3.01
CA VAL A 41 -14.83 6.68 -1.72
C VAL A 41 -15.92 6.96 -0.69
N PRO A 42 -16.01 6.18 0.39
CA PRO A 42 -17.13 6.26 1.31
C PRO A 42 -17.07 7.55 2.14
N THR A 43 -18.15 8.34 2.10
CA THR A 43 -18.40 9.35 3.14
C THR A 43 -19.18 8.76 4.31
N TYR A 44 -19.01 9.36 5.47
CA TYR A 44 -19.76 9.03 6.66
C TYR A 44 -20.74 10.16 6.99
N ALA A 45 -21.86 9.77 7.59
CA ALA A 45 -22.86 10.69 8.14
C ALA A 45 -23.28 10.18 9.52
N VAL A 46 -23.62 11.10 10.42
CA VAL A 46 -24.24 10.71 11.69
C VAL A 46 -25.60 10.08 11.40
N SER A 47 -25.79 8.83 11.82
CA SER A 47 -27.04 8.11 11.56
C SER A 47 -28.24 8.83 12.17
N ALA A 48 -29.36 8.88 11.43
CA ALA A 48 -30.59 9.53 11.90
C ALA A 48 -31.13 8.92 13.20
N SER A 49 -30.90 7.63 13.45
CA SER A 49 -31.29 6.96 14.68
C SER A 49 -30.44 7.40 15.88
N PHE A 50 -29.14 7.60 15.69
CA PHE A 50 -28.26 8.16 16.71
C PHE A 50 -28.65 9.60 17.03
N ALA A 51 -28.81 10.46 16.01
CA ALA A 51 -29.21 11.85 16.19
C ALA A 51 -30.52 11.98 17.00
N LYS A 52 -31.57 11.23 16.61
CA LYS A 52 -32.86 11.19 17.34
C LYS A 52 -32.69 10.76 18.80
N LYS A 53 -31.82 9.76 19.08
CA LYS A 53 -31.57 9.27 20.43
C LYS A 53 -30.87 10.32 21.29
N MET A 54 -29.93 11.07 20.75
CA MET A 54 -29.18 12.09 21.49
C MET A 54 -30.04 13.32 21.80
N ILE A 55 -30.85 13.76 20.83
CA ILE A 55 -31.86 14.81 21.01
C ILE A 55 -32.85 14.42 22.13
N LYS A 56 -33.41 13.20 22.08
CA LYS A 56 -34.36 12.72 23.11
C LYS A 56 -33.73 12.66 24.51
N LYS A 57 -32.41 12.49 24.61
CA LYS A 57 -31.67 12.46 25.87
C LYS A 57 -31.18 13.82 26.34
N GLY A 58 -31.46 14.90 25.60
CA GLY A 58 -30.94 16.24 25.89
C GLY A 58 -29.42 16.36 25.76
N LYS A 59 -28.77 15.41 25.06
CA LYS A 59 -27.32 15.33 24.90
C LYS A 59 -26.90 15.93 23.56
N LEU A 60 -27.19 17.21 23.35
CA LEU A 60 -26.90 17.91 22.10
C LEU A 60 -25.40 18.09 21.87
N ASP A 61 -24.60 18.28 22.92
CA ASP A 61 -23.14 18.42 22.82
C ASP A 61 -22.47 17.13 22.30
N ASP A 62 -22.93 15.97 22.79
CA ASP A 62 -22.46 14.67 22.30
C ASP A 62 -22.81 14.45 20.81
N LEU A 63 -23.93 15.02 20.34
CA LEU A 63 -24.34 14.98 18.93
C LEU A 63 -23.45 15.89 18.08
N ALA A 64 -23.26 17.15 18.49
CA ALA A 64 -22.39 18.10 17.81
C ALA A 64 -20.96 17.55 17.69
N SER A 65 -20.40 17.00 18.78
CA SER A 65 -19.09 16.36 18.76
C SER A 65 -19.01 15.19 17.77
N SER A 66 -20.11 14.46 17.57
CA SER A 66 -20.16 13.36 16.59
C SER A 66 -20.22 13.89 15.16
N GLU A 67 -20.95 14.98 14.92
CA GLU A 67 -21.01 15.67 13.63
C GLU A 67 -19.64 16.24 13.24
N ASP A 68 -18.95 16.90 14.18
CA ASP A 68 -17.61 17.44 13.98
C ASP A 68 -16.59 16.35 13.62
N LYS A 69 -16.64 15.20 14.31
CA LYS A 69 -15.76 14.05 14.00
C LYS A 69 -16.01 13.48 12.61
N VAL A 70 -17.28 13.40 12.21
CA VAL A 70 -17.65 12.92 10.87
C VAL A 70 -17.21 13.92 9.80
N ALA A 71 -17.38 15.23 10.04
CA ALA A 71 -16.91 16.27 9.13
C ALA A 71 -15.39 16.26 8.99
N ALA A 72 -14.65 16.14 10.10
CA ALA A 72 -13.19 15.99 10.09
C ALA A 72 -12.74 14.74 9.31
N TYR A 73 -13.40 13.60 9.54
CA TYR A 73 -13.12 12.37 8.81
C TYR A 73 -13.31 12.54 7.30
N ASN A 74 -14.45 13.08 6.86
CA ASN A 74 -14.74 13.26 5.44
C ASN A 74 -13.77 14.25 4.78
N ARG A 75 -13.42 15.34 5.46
CA ARG A 75 -12.39 16.29 4.98
C ARG A 75 -11.02 15.62 4.80
N ASN A 76 -10.60 14.78 5.74
CA ASN A 76 -9.34 14.05 5.61
C ASN A 76 -9.33 13.13 4.38
N TRP A 77 -10.48 12.55 4.00
CA TRP A 77 -10.62 11.82 2.74
C TRP A 77 -10.56 12.70 1.50
N GLU A 78 -11.21 13.86 1.53
CA GLU A 78 -11.17 14.84 0.43
C GLU A 78 -9.74 15.30 0.16
N GLU A 79 -9.04 15.73 1.21
CA GLU A 79 -7.64 16.16 1.12
C GLU A 79 -6.73 14.99 0.71
N ALA A 80 -6.86 13.80 1.33
CA ALA A 80 -6.05 12.64 0.99
C ALA A 80 -6.20 12.21 -0.47
N MET A 81 -7.43 12.20 -1.01
CA MET A 81 -7.66 11.84 -2.40
C MET A 81 -7.09 12.90 -3.35
N ALA A 82 -7.24 14.18 -3.03
CA ALA A 82 -6.71 15.29 -3.83
C ALA A 82 -5.18 15.29 -3.90
N GLU A 83 -4.52 14.95 -2.80
CA GLU A 83 -3.06 14.86 -2.70
C GLU A 83 -2.49 13.51 -3.19
N SER A 84 -3.33 12.48 -3.32
CA SER A 84 -2.88 11.15 -3.74
C SER A 84 -2.42 11.12 -5.21
N SER A 85 -1.63 10.10 -5.52
CA SER A 85 -1.25 9.75 -6.90
C SER A 85 -2.22 8.77 -7.53
N TYR A 86 -3.44 8.65 -7.01
CA TYR A 86 -4.47 7.80 -7.62
C TYR A 86 -4.87 8.32 -8.99
N ASP A 87 -4.70 7.48 -10.01
CA ASP A 87 -4.98 7.84 -11.40
C ASP A 87 -5.56 6.69 -12.23
N ALA A 88 -5.96 5.60 -11.57
CA ALA A 88 -6.50 4.43 -12.25
C ALA A 88 -7.92 4.66 -12.83
N SER A 89 -8.68 5.59 -12.26
CA SER A 89 -9.98 6.04 -12.74
C SER A 89 -10.36 7.39 -12.11
N ASP A 90 -11.46 7.98 -12.56
CA ASP A 90 -12.12 9.04 -11.79
C ASP A 90 -12.54 8.51 -10.41
N TYR A 91 -12.79 9.42 -9.45
CA TYR A 91 -13.32 9.07 -8.15
C TYR A 91 -14.49 9.98 -7.75
N GLU A 92 -15.32 9.49 -6.84
CA GLU A 92 -16.44 10.22 -6.25
C GLU A 92 -16.47 9.93 -4.74
N ILE A 93 -16.41 11.00 -3.95
CA ILE A 93 -16.53 10.94 -2.50
C ILE A 93 -18.03 11.00 -2.17
N THR A 94 -18.62 9.86 -1.88
CA THR A 94 -20.07 9.72 -1.74
C THR A 94 -20.47 8.60 -0.78
N GLY A 95 -21.64 8.73 -0.18
CA GLY A 95 -22.20 7.70 0.69
C GLY A 95 -22.85 6.61 -0.16
N TYR A 96 -22.41 5.36 -0.05
CA TYR A 96 -22.99 4.25 -0.82
C TYR A 96 -23.30 3.01 0.01
N ASP A 97 -24.37 2.29 -0.37
CA ASP A 97 -24.65 0.95 0.14
C ASP A 97 -23.92 -0.11 -0.71
N ARG A 98 -22.78 -0.58 -0.20
CA ARG A 98 -21.99 -1.63 -0.81
C ARG A 98 -22.81 -2.88 -1.15
N LYS A 99 -23.73 -3.31 -0.28
CA LYS A 99 -24.53 -4.54 -0.52
C LYS A 99 -25.49 -4.34 -1.68
N LYS A 100 -26.12 -3.17 -1.74
CA LYS A 100 -27.02 -2.79 -2.84
C LYS A 100 -26.27 -2.76 -4.18
N LEU A 101 -25.14 -2.05 -4.25
CA LEU A 101 -24.34 -1.95 -5.48
C LEU A 101 -23.82 -3.31 -5.97
N ILE A 102 -23.43 -4.21 -5.05
CA ILE A 102 -23.05 -5.59 -5.41
C ILE A 102 -24.24 -6.37 -5.98
N LYS A 103 -25.42 -6.25 -5.38
CA LYS A 103 -26.64 -6.95 -5.84
C LYS A 103 -27.06 -6.46 -7.22
N GLU A 104 -26.97 -5.16 -7.47
CA GLU A 104 -27.32 -4.50 -8.73
C GLU A 104 -26.27 -4.70 -9.82
N LYS A 105 -25.09 -5.25 -9.50
CA LYS A 105 -23.95 -5.38 -10.41
C LYS A 105 -23.63 -4.06 -11.11
N ASN A 106 -23.51 -2.99 -10.33
CA ASN A 106 -23.28 -1.64 -10.86
C ASN A 106 -22.10 -1.65 -11.86
N GLN A 107 -22.34 -1.09 -13.06
CA GLN A 107 -21.40 -1.12 -14.17
C GLN A 107 -20.40 0.04 -14.17
N GLU A 108 -20.62 1.04 -13.33
CA GLU A 108 -19.86 2.30 -13.30
C GLU A 108 -19.07 2.45 -12.00
N ALA A 109 -19.19 1.53 -11.05
CA ALA A 109 -18.55 1.65 -9.74
C ALA A 109 -17.34 0.71 -9.55
N ILE A 110 -16.29 1.26 -8.97
CA ILE A 110 -15.23 0.56 -8.24
C ILE A 110 -15.48 0.83 -6.75
N LEU A 111 -15.63 -0.22 -5.96
CA LEU A 111 -15.97 -0.12 -4.54
C LEU A 111 -14.70 -0.25 -3.70
N LEU A 112 -14.42 0.76 -2.87
CA LEU A 112 -13.49 0.61 -1.76
C LEU A 112 -14.18 -0.15 -0.62
N TYR A 113 -13.51 -1.14 -0.05
CA TYR A 113 -14.01 -1.78 1.17
C TYR A 113 -12.92 -2.37 2.04
N TYR A 114 -13.23 -2.44 3.33
CA TYR A 114 -12.36 -3.03 4.33
C TYR A 114 -12.76 -4.48 4.62
N TYR A 115 -11.75 -5.29 4.89
CA TYR A 115 -11.91 -6.68 5.32
C TYR A 115 -10.94 -6.98 6.46
N TYR A 116 -11.45 -7.71 7.46
CA TYR A 116 -10.70 -8.21 8.60
C TYR A 116 -10.69 -9.73 8.51
N ASP A 117 -9.50 -10.33 8.49
CA ASP A 117 -9.38 -11.79 8.50
C ASP A 117 -9.32 -12.37 9.92
N ASP A 118 -9.43 -13.69 10.01
CA ASP A 118 -9.45 -14.42 11.29
C ASP A 118 -8.10 -14.34 12.05
N TYR A 119 -7.03 -13.86 11.41
CA TYR A 119 -5.70 -13.71 12.00
C TYR A 119 -5.42 -12.29 12.48
N GLY A 120 -6.38 -11.38 12.29
CA GLY A 120 -6.28 -10.00 12.74
C GLY A 120 -5.74 -9.02 11.71
N ASN A 121 -5.59 -9.45 10.45
CA ASN A 121 -5.15 -8.55 9.39
C ASN A 121 -6.30 -7.70 8.87
N ARG A 122 -6.06 -6.38 8.85
CA ARG A 122 -6.90 -5.36 8.22
C ARG A 122 -6.42 -5.16 6.80
N THR A 123 -7.34 -5.23 5.84
CA THR A 123 -7.04 -4.96 4.43
C THR A 123 -8.03 -3.96 3.85
N ALA A 124 -7.51 -3.06 3.01
CA ALA A 124 -8.30 -2.26 2.10
C ALA A 124 -8.30 -2.93 0.72
N ASN A 125 -9.44 -2.89 0.04
CA ASN A 125 -9.65 -3.61 -1.20
C ASN A 125 -10.44 -2.76 -2.20
N LEU A 126 -10.06 -2.82 -3.47
CA LEU A 126 -10.85 -2.29 -4.58
C LEU A 126 -11.57 -3.44 -5.28
N MET A 127 -12.85 -3.27 -5.57
CA MET A 127 -13.68 -4.29 -6.23
C MET A 127 -14.54 -3.71 -7.33
N VAL A 128 -14.61 -4.43 -8.46
CA VAL A 128 -15.63 -4.23 -9.48
C VAL A 128 -16.75 -5.24 -9.30
N THR A 129 -17.98 -4.84 -9.60
CA THR A 129 -19.18 -5.69 -9.53
C THR A 129 -19.63 -6.22 -10.89
N HIS A 130 -19.15 -5.61 -11.98
CA HIS A 130 -19.41 -5.96 -13.37
C HIS A 130 -18.11 -5.87 -14.20
N PRO A 131 -17.86 -6.76 -15.18
CA PRO A 131 -18.74 -7.85 -15.68
C PRO A 131 -18.84 -9.05 -14.73
N LYS A 132 -17.84 -9.24 -13.88
CA LYS A 132 -17.84 -10.24 -12.82
C LYS A 132 -17.35 -9.61 -11.53
N LYS A 133 -18.02 -9.91 -10.42
CA LYS A 133 -17.57 -9.49 -9.08
C LYS A 133 -16.13 -9.97 -8.84
N LYS A 134 -15.20 -9.04 -8.71
CA LYS A 134 -13.77 -9.33 -8.55
C LYS A 134 -13.11 -8.25 -7.70
N THR A 135 -12.33 -8.65 -6.71
CA THR A 135 -11.35 -7.75 -6.08
C THR A 135 -10.20 -7.56 -7.06
N ILE A 136 -9.88 -6.32 -7.37
CA ILE A 136 -8.90 -5.94 -8.41
C ILE A 136 -7.60 -5.41 -7.80
N ALA A 137 -7.64 -4.91 -6.55
CA ALA A 137 -6.48 -4.56 -5.76
C ALA A 137 -6.75 -4.78 -4.27
N ARG A 138 -5.69 -5.05 -3.51
CA ARG A 138 -5.73 -5.28 -2.07
C ARG A 138 -4.42 -4.83 -1.45
N VAL A 139 -4.50 -4.15 -0.31
CA VAL A 139 -3.34 -3.77 0.52
C VAL A 139 -3.60 -4.07 1.98
N LEU A 140 -2.52 -4.27 2.74
CA LEU A 140 -2.55 -4.48 4.18
C LEU A 140 -2.47 -3.13 4.89
N THR A 141 -3.37 -2.89 5.85
CA THR A 141 -3.49 -1.61 6.56
C THR A 141 -3.33 -1.78 8.08
N ASN A 142 -2.57 -2.79 8.50
CA ASN A 142 -2.26 -3.00 9.91
C ASN A 142 -1.44 -1.83 10.44
N GLY A 143 -1.84 -1.26 11.58
CA GLY A 143 -1.15 -0.14 12.20
C GLY A 143 -1.36 1.22 11.52
N MET A 144 -2.23 1.30 10.50
CA MET A 144 -2.65 2.59 9.93
C MET A 144 -3.81 3.19 10.71
N ASP A 145 -3.79 4.51 10.89
CA ASP A 145 -4.92 5.30 11.37
C ASP A 145 -5.70 5.88 10.19
N LEU A 146 -6.78 5.20 9.80
CA LEU A 146 -7.64 5.65 8.69
C LEU A 146 -8.58 6.82 9.08
N SER A 147 -8.33 7.47 10.22
CA SER A 147 -8.86 8.80 10.52
C SER A 147 -7.86 9.92 10.21
N ASP A 148 -6.58 9.59 10.01
CA ASP A 148 -5.53 10.51 9.60
C ASP A 148 -5.42 10.63 8.07
N LYS A 149 -5.21 11.84 7.56
CA LYS A 149 -5.12 12.11 6.13
C LYS A 149 -3.96 11.37 5.48
N ASN A 150 -2.77 11.38 6.08
CA ASN A 150 -1.56 10.85 5.46
C ASN A 150 -1.60 9.32 5.38
N ASP A 151 -2.17 8.66 6.40
CA ASP A 151 -2.39 7.22 6.34
C ASP A 151 -3.48 6.81 5.33
N ILE A 152 -4.53 7.63 5.14
CA ILE A 152 -5.49 7.45 4.04
C ILE A 152 -4.80 7.61 2.68
N ARG A 153 -4.03 8.69 2.49
CA ARG A 153 -3.28 8.99 1.26
C ARG A 153 -2.34 7.84 0.90
N LEU A 154 -1.53 7.39 1.85
CA LEU A 154 -0.65 6.24 1.68
C LEU A 154 -1.42 4.97 1.29
N MET A 155 -2.52 4.65 1.97
CA MET A 155 -3.33 3.47 1.63
C MET A 155 -3.84 3.53 0.19
N ILE A 156 -4.29 4.70 -0.28
CA ILE A 156 -4.74 4.91 -1.65
C ILE A 156 -3.60 4.76 -2.65
N ASN A 157 -2.43 5.32 -2.38
CA ASN A 157 -1.24 5.16 -3.23
C ASN A 157 -0.79 3.69 -3.30
N MET A 158 -0.84 2.95 -2.18
CA MET A 158 -0.56 1.52 -2.18
C MET A 158 -1.58 0.73 -3.02
N LEU A 159 -2.86 1.10 -2.97
CA LEU A 159 -3.90 0.47 -3.81
C LEU A 159 -3.66 0.78 -5.30
N ASN A 160 -3.22 2.01 -5.63
CA ASN A 160 -2.88 2.39 -7.00
C ASN A 160 -1.68 1.58 -7.52
N GLU A 161 -0.63 1.45 -6.72
CA GLU A 161 0.53 0.60 -7.08
C GLU A 161 0.12 -0.87 -7.25
N ALA A 162 -0.78 -1.39 -6.42
CA ALA A 162 -1.29 -2.75 -6.57
C ALA A 162 -2.08 -2.96 -7.88
N LEU A 163 -2.84 -1.94 -8.34
CA LEU A 163 -3.50 -1.96 -9.65
C LEU A 163 -2.49 -1.93 -10.80
N ASN A 164 -1.53 -1.00 -10.75
CA ASN A 164 -0.47 -0.85 -11.74
C ASN A 164 0.35 -2.15 -11.88
N THR A 165 0.75 -2.74 -10.76
CA THR A 165 1.46 -4.03 -10.72
C THR A 165 0.61 -5.18 -11.29
N SER A 166 -0.69 -5.21 -11.00
CA SER A 166 -1.60 -6.25 -11.53
C SER A 166 -1.68 -6.25 -13.05
N VAL A 167 -1.66 -5.06 -13.62
CA VAL A 167 -1.73 -4.86 -15.07
C VAL A 167 -0.42 -5.20 -15.75
N GLU A 168 0.71 -4.85 -15.13
CA GLU A 168 2.01 -5.23 -15.66
C GLU A 168 2.14 -6.75 -15.82
N LEU A 169 1.72 -7.51 -14.82
CA LEU A 169 1.79 -8.97 -14.88
C LEU A 169 0.85 -9.58 -15.93
N GLU A 170 -0.27 -8.94 -16.25
CA GLU A 170 -1.09 -9.37 -17.38
C GLU A 170 -0.41 -9.03 -18.71
N ASN A 171 0.24 -7.87 -18.79
CA ASN A 171 0.87 -7.34 -20.00
C ASN A 171 2.21 -7.98 -20.35
N GLU A 172 2.91 -8.68 -19.44
CA GLU A 172 4.07 -9.51 -19.79
C GLU A 172 3.75 -10.56 -20.87
N GLY A 173 2.46 -10.85 -21.12
CA GLY A 173 1.99 -11.67 -22.24
C GLY A 173 1.58 -10.93 -23.53
N ASN A 174 1.44 -9.60 -23.55
CA ASN A 174 0.81 -8.87 -24.67
C ASN A 174 1.61 -7.63 -25.12
N LYS A 175 2.26 -7.71 -26.29
CA LYS A 175 3.23 -6.71 -26.81
C LYS A 175 2.60 -5.39 -27.31
N ASN A 176 1.27 -5.31 -27.42
CA ASN A 176 0.58 -4.26 -28.18
C ASN A 176 -0.23 -3.26 -27.33
N TYR A 177 -0.13 -3.29 -26.00
CA TYR A 177 -0.80 -2.27 -25.19
C TYR A 177 0.01 -0.96 -25.23
N LYS A 178 -0.54 0.06 -25.91
CA LYS A 178 -0.09 1.45 -25.77
C LYS A 178 -0.42 1.86 -24.34
N GLY A 179 0.61 1.89 -23.49
CA GLY A 179 0.47 2.21 -22.08
C GLY A 179 -0.24 3.56 -21.94
N ALA A 180 -1.30 3.59 -21.14
CA ALA A 180 -1.79 4.85 -20.62
C ALA A 180 -0.57 5.56 -19.99
N ARG A 181 -0.27 6.79 -20.45
CA ARG A 181 0.54 7.71 -19.68
C ARG A 181 -0.13 7.77 -18.31
N ASN A 182 0.60 7.36 -17.30
CA ASN A 182 0.06 7.16 -15.98
C ASN A 182 1.01 7.91 -15.04
N LYS A 183 0.45 8.87 -14.31
CA LYS A 183 1.11 9.81 -13.41
C LYS A 183 2.08 9.07 -12.48
N TYR A 184 1.70 7.86 -12.05
CA TYR A 184 2.54 7.00 -11.24
C TYR A 184 3.90 6.65 -11.88
N LYS A 185 3.93 6.34 -13.18
CA LYS A 185 5.19 6.00 -13.88
C LYS A 185 6.09 7.23 -14.02
N GLU A 186 5.49 8.38 -14.30
CA GLU A 186 6.19 9.66 -14.41
C GLU A 186 6.81 10.03 -13.06
N ASN A 187 6.02 9.94 -11.98
CA ASN A 187 6.50 10.15 -10.61
C ASN A 187 7.64 9.20 -10.26
N PHE A 188 7.50 7.89 -10.54
CA PHE A 188 8.56 6.92 -10.25
C PHE A 188 9.85 7.21 -11.03
N VAL A 189 9.75 7.56 -12.32
CA VAL A 189 10.92 7.89 -13.16
C VAL A 189 11.59 9.15 -12.66
N SER A 190 10.83 10.22 -12.41
CA SER A 190 11.33 11.48 -11.87
C SER A 190 12.01 11.27 -10.52
N PHE A 191 11.38 10.51 -9.62
CA PHE A 191 11.95 10.20 -8.32
C PHE A 191 13.27 9.42 -8.45
N TYR A 192 13.30 8.39 -9.30
CA TYR A 192 14.48 7.54 -9.45
C TYR A 192 15.67 8.28 -10.09
N GLU A 193 15.43 9.27 -10.96
CA GLU A 193 16.48 10.08 -11.57
C GLU A 193 17.23 10.97 -10.57
N GLY A 194 16.56 11.37 -9.48
CA GLY A 194 17.17 12.13 -8.38
C GLY A 194 17.41 11.31 -7.12
N ILE A 195 17.34 9.97 -7.16
CA ILE A 195 17.37 9.15 -5.94
C ILE A 195 18.71 9.23 -5.20
N GLU A 196 19.81 9.44 -5.92
CA GLU A 196 21.17 9.51 -5.34
C GLU A 196 21.34 10.72 -4.41
N ASP A 197 20.63 11.82 -4.69
CA ASP A 197 20.66 13.05 -3.89
C ASP A 197 19.69 13.01 -2.69
N LYS A 198 18.90 11.94 -2.54
CA LYS A 198 17.88 11.81 -1.48
C LYS A 198 18.38 11.01 -0.27
N THR A 199 17.72 11.19 0.87
CA THR A 199 18.02 10.42 2.09
C THR A 199 17.02 9.30 2.30
N PHE A 200 17.52 8.08 2.49
CA PHE A 200 16.72 6.92 2.86
C PHE A 200 16.52 6.86 4.37
N LEU A 201 15.34 7.26 4.84
CA LEU A 201 14.95 7.21 6.24
C LEU A 201 14.51 5.80 6.64
N VAL A 202 15.24 5.21 7.58
CA VAL A 202 15.00 3.85 8.05
C VAL A 202 14.64 3.85 9.53
N PRO A 203 13.45 3.37 9.92
CA PRO A 203 13.07 3.36 11.33
C PRO A 203 13.94 2.39 12.13
N LYS A 204 14.40 2.86 13.29
CA LYS A 204 15.04 2.00 14.30
C LYS A 204 14.07 0.92 14.75
N SER A 205 14.59 -0.26 15.09
CA SER A 205 13.72 -1.36 15.52
C SER A 205 13.18 -1.09 16.93
N GLU A 206 11.86 -0.99 17.05
CA GLU A 206 11.19 -0.93 18.34
C GLU A 206 10.96 -2.34 18.90
N HIS A 207 11.19 -2.52 20.20
CA HIS A 207 10.90 -3.76 20.90
C HIS A 207 10.71 -3.52 22.40
N LYS A 208 9.75 -4.22 23.03
CA LYS A 208 9.50 -4.16 24.49
C LYS A 208 10.73 -4.44 25.38
N ASN A 209 11.77 -5.03 24.80
CA ASN A 209 13.04 -5.30 25.44
C ASN A 209 14.10 -4.49 24.69
N GLU A 210 14.64 -3.49 25.37
CA GLU A 210 15.60 -2.53 24.83
C GLU A 210 16.86 -3.20 24.28
N LYS A 211 17.41 -4.21 24.97
CA LYS A 211 18.59 -4.95 24.46
C LYS A 211 18.31 -5.59 23.10
N LYS A 212 17.09 -6.11 22.89
CA LYS A 212 16.67 -6.67 21.59
C LYS A 212 16.47 -5.57 20.54
N ALA A 213 15.93 -4.41 20.92
CA ALA A 213 15.78 -3.25 20.03
C ALA A 213 17.17 -2.77 19.53
N THR A 214 18.12 -2.60 20.45
CA THR A 214 19.50 -2.19 20.14
C THR A 214 20.19 -3.21 19.24
N GLN A 215 20.11 -4.50 19.55
CA GLN A 215 20.72 -5.54 18.69
C GLN A 215 20.12 -5.54 17.29
N ARG A 216 18.77 -5.46 17.17
CA ARG A 216 18.10 -5.45 15.86
C ARG A 216 18.48 -4.21 15.04
N THR A 217 18.62 -3.06 15.70
CA THR A 217 19.05 -1.82 15.06
C THR A 217 20.51 -1.90 14.61
N ALA A 218 21.39 -2.53 15.40
CA ALA A 218 22.78 -2.77 14.99
C ALA A 218 22.87 -3.73 13.79
N ASP A 219 22.08 -4.81 13.78
CA ASP A 219 22.00 -5.73 12.64
C ASP A 219 21.48 -5.02 11.38
N LEU A 220 20.48 -4.16 11.55
CA LEU A 220 19.92 -3.36 10.46
C LEU A 220 20.95 -2.38 9.90
N LYS A 221 21.69 -1.67 10.76
CA LYS A 221 22.80 -0.80 10.35
C LYS A 221 23.84 -1.56 9.54
N SER A 222 24.21 -2.76 10.00
CA SER A 222 25.15 -3.63 9.30
C SER A 222 24.63 -4.03 7.91
N ALA A 223 23.34 -4.32 7.79
CA ALA A 223 22.73 -4.61 6.49
C ALA A 223 22.73 -3.39 5.57
N LEU A 224 22.34 -2.21 6.07
CA LEU A 224 22.26 -0.96 5.30
C LEU A 224 23.60 -0.47 4.76
N ASN A 225 24.74 -0.96 5.26
CA ASN A 225 26.04 -0.70 4.64
C ASN A 225 26.15 -1.25 3.20
N SER A 226 25.26 -2.15 2.77
CA SER A 226 25.18 -2.58 1.37
C SER A 226 24.22 -1.73 0.53
N TRP A 227 23.55 -0.73 1.11
CA TRP A 227 22.71 0.22 0.38
C TRP A 227 23.61 1.19 -0.38
N LYS A 228 23.34 1.35 -1.68
CA LYS A 228 24.17 2.12 -2.61
C LYS A 228 23.37 3.13 -3.43
N LEU A 229 22.04 3.09 -3.36
CA LEU A 229 21.21 3.99 -4.16
C LEU A 229 21.26 5.44 -3.67
N SER A 230 21.52 5.66 -2.37
CA SER A 230 21.55 6.99 -1.76
C SER A 230 22.17 6.94 -0.37
N GLU A 231 22.31 8.08 0.30
CA GLU A 231 22.59 8.10 1.74
C GLU A 231 21.41 7.53 2.53
N TYR A 232 21.68 6.99 3.73
CA TYR A 232 20.64 6.48 4.63
C TYR A 232 20.78 7.06 6.04
N GLU A 233 19.64 7.22 6.71
CA GLU A 233 19.58 7.65 8.11
C GLU A 233 18.76 6.67 8.95
N LEU A 234 19.29 6.26 10.09
CA LEU A 234 18.53 5.53 11.11
C LEU A 234 17.81 6.51 12.04
N THR A 235 16.49 6.55 11.93
CA THR A 235 15.64 7.56 12.57
C THR A 235 14.47 6.91 13.33
N THR A 236 13.60 7.69 13.97
CA THR A 236 12.37 7.19 14.62
C THR A 236 11.18 7.24 13.68
N THR A 237 10.14 6.45 13.96
CA THR A 237 8.87 6.52 13.23
C THR A 237 8.28 7.92 13.31
N SER A 238 8.33 8.58 14.47
CA SER A 238 7.81 9.94 14.65
C SER A 238 8.53 10.99 13.80
N GLU A 239 9.87 10.88 13.67
CA GLU A 239 10.64 11.77 12.79
C GLU A 239 10.24 11.57 11.31
N ILE A 240 10.06 10.31 10.89
CA ILE A 240 9.54 9.99 9.54
C ILE A 240 8.15 10.60 9.33
N GLU A 241 7.23 10.44 10.29
CA GLU A 241 5.88 11.01 10.19
C GLU A 241 5.90 12.55 10.08
N ASN A 242 6.80 13.23 10.81
CA ASN A 242 6.97 14.67 10.67
C ASN A 242 7.46 15.05 9.26
N LYS A 243 8.45 14.32 8.72
CA LYS A 243 8.93 14.53 7.34
C LYS A 243 7.84 14.30 6.29
N ARG A 244 6.96 13.31 6.52
CA ARG A 244 5.79 13.05 5.68
C ARG A 244 4.79 14.21 5.70
N ILE A 245 4.56 14.79 6.88
CA ILE A 245 3.67 15.94 7.06
C ILE A 245 4.25 17.21 6.42
N GLU A 246 5.56 17.40 6.53
CA GLU A 246 6.29 18.54 5.95
C GLU A 246 6.38 18.47 4.42
N GLY A 247 6.18 17.29 3.84
CA GLY A 247 6.30 17.09 2.40
C GLY A 247 7.76 17.07 1.94
N ASP A 248 8.64 16.39 2.68
CA ASP A 248 10.09 16.39 2.41
C ASP A 248 10.43 15.69 1.07
N GLU A 249 10.67 16.48 0.03
CA GLU A 249 11.04 16.01 -1.31
C GLU A 249 12.42 15.33 -1.33
N ASP A 250 13.30 15.65 -0.38
CA ASP A 250 14.67 15.13 -0.30
C ASP A 250 14.75 13.79 0.44
N ALA A 251 13.62 13.27 0.92
CA ALA A 251 13.57 12.05 1.69
C ALA A 251 12.63 10.99 1.12
N TYR A 252 12.96 9.74 1.42
CA TYR A 252 12.08 8.61 1.24
C TYR A 252 12.30 7.64 2.38
N TYR A 253 11.32 6.83 2.70
CA TYR A 253 11.33 6.09 3.95
C TYR A 253 10.89 4.65 3.78
N TRP A 254 11.32 3.83 4.73
CA TRP A 254 10.89 2.44 4.82
C TRP A 254 9.74 2.30 5.81
N ARG A 255 8.60 1.78 5.34
CA ARG A 255 7.49 1.33 6.18
C ARG A 255 7.40 -0.19 6.23
N ASP A 256 7.32 -0.72 7.44
CA ASP A 256 7.10 -2.14 7.72
C ASP A 256 5.68 -2.36 8.25
N ILE A 257 4.93 -3.25 7.60
CA ILE A 257 3.56 -3.60 7.98
C ILE A 257 3.52 -5.11 8.30
N PRO A 258 3.25 -5.50 9.56
CA PRO A 258 3.23 -6.90 9.95
C PRO A 258 1.99 -7.62 9.38
N TYR A 259 2.20 -8.84 8.89
CA TYR A 259 1.19 -9.75 8.36
C TYR A 259 1.15 -11.05 9.18
N TYR A 260 -0.01 -11.31 9.77
CA TYR A 260 -0.24 -12.46 10.64
C TYR A 260 -0.79 -13.63 9.84
N THR A 261 -0.31 -14.84 10.13
CA THR A 261 -0.79 -16.06 9.47
C THR A 261 -1.28 -17.05 10.51
N GLN A 262 -1.82 -18.19 10.06
CA GLN A 262 -2.20 -19.29 10.94
C GLN A 262 -1.05 -19.75 11.85
N ASN A 263 0.19 -19.63 11.39
CA ASN A 263 1.35 -19.90 12.24
C ASN A 263 1.69 -18.67 13.10
N ILE A 264 1.22 -18.66 14.35
CA ILE A 264 1.41 -17.57 15.32
C ILE A 264 2.89 -17.27 15.58
N LEU A 265 3.78 -18.25 15.37
CA LEU A 265 5.21 -18.10 15.60
C LEU A 265 5.92 -17.35 14.47
N VAL A 266 5.25 -17.14 13.34
CA VAL A 266 5.82 -16.52 12.14
C VAL A 266 5.00 -15.31 11.76
N VAL A 267 5.59 -14.13 11.94
CA VAL A 267 5.07 -12.87 11.41
C VAL A 267 5.82 -12.58 10.12
N TYR A 268 5.05 -12.34 9.05
CA TYR A 268 5.60 -11.82 7.80
C TYR A 268 5.55 -10.30 7.81
N HIS A 269 6.35 -9.67 6.97
CA HIS A 269 6.51 -8.23 6.96
C HIS A 269 6.35 -7.73 5.52
N TYR A 270 5.33 -6.92 5.27
CA TYR A 270 5.20 -6.16 4.03
C TYR A 270 6.01 -4.90 4.18
N ASN A 271 7.06 -4.79 3.36
CA ASN A 271 7.99 -3.70 3.40
C ASN A 271 7.75 -2.82 2.19
N TYR A 272 7.60 -1.52 2.43
CA TYR A 272 7.40 -0.50 1.42
C TYR A 272 8.53 0.53 1.52
N ILE A 273 9.05 0.93 0.37
CA ILE A 273 9.91 2.09 0.22
C ILE A 273 9.04 3.16 -0.44
N ILE A 274 8.90 4.31 0.20
CA ILE A 274 7.87 5.30 -0.08
C ILE A 274 8.50 6.69 -0.11
N SER A 275 8.14 7.55 -1.06
CA SER A 275 8.58 8.96 -1.02
C SER A 275 7.94 9.70 0.16
N ALA A 276 8.68 10.59 0.82
CA ALA A 276 8.15 11.30 2.00
C ALA A 276 7.19 12.43 1.61
N ASP A 277 7.39 13.07 0.46
CA ASP A 277 6.59 14.19 -0.04
C ASP A 277 5.14 13.81 -0.38
N SER A 278 4.97 12.74 -1.16
CA SER A 278 3.69 12.38 -1.79
C SER A 278 3.12 11.04 -1.30
N ASP A 279 3.83 10.32 -0.44
CA ASP A 279 3.55 8.94 -0.05
C ASP A 279 3.46 7.98 -1.26
N ASP A 280 4.22 8.25 -2.33
CA ASP A 280 4.26 7.37 -3.50
C ASP A 280 5.02 6.09 -3.18
N VAL A 281 4.38 4.94 -3.42
CA VAL A 281 5.03 3.64 -3.23
C VAL A 281 6.04 3.42 -4.34
N LEU A 282 7.33 3.43 -4.02
CA LEU A 282 8.40 3.22 -4.98
C LEU A 282 8.65 1.73 -5.18
N PHE A 283 8.68 0.99 -4.07
CA PHE A 283 8.98 -0.43 -4.09
C PHE A 283 8.29 -1.17 -2.95
N MET A 284 7.88 -2.42 -3.20
CA MET A 284 7.33 -3.29 -2.17
C MET A 284 7.92 -4.70 -2.20
N PHE A 285 8.10 -5.31 -1.03
CA PHE A 285 8.49 -6.71 -0.90
C PHE A 285 7.99 -7.36 0.38
N LEU A 286 7.75 -8.67 0.29
CA LEU A 286 7.41 -9.51 1.44
C LEU A 286 8.66 -10.16 2.02
N GLY A 287 8.90 -9.95 3.30
CA GLY A 287 10.00 -10.55 4.07
C GLY A 287 9.48 -11.46 5.18
N LYS A 288 10.24 -12.53 5.50
CA LYS A 288 9.99 -13.39 6.67
C LYS A 288 10.69 -12.91 7.93
N SER A 289 11.78 -12.15 7.79
CA SER A 289 12.65 -11.72 8.89
C SER A 289 13.67 -10.68 8.40
N ARG A 290 14.39 -10.08 9.36
CA ARG A 290 15.44 -9.04 9.25
C ARG A 290 15.99 -8.83 7.84
N LEU A 291 16.03 -7.56 7.40
CA LEU A 291 16.74 -7.16 6.20
C LEU A 291 18.17 -7.70 6.22
N LYS A 292 18.61 -8.21 5.07
CA LYS A 292 19.96 -8.72 4.83
C LYS A 292 20.57 -7.96 3.66
N PRO A 293 21.91 -7.86 3.57
CA PRO A 293 22.57 -7.22 2.43
C PRO A 293 22.07 -7.70 1.06
N ALA A 294 21.98 -9.02 0.87
CA ALA A 294 21.48 -9.60 -0.38
C ALA A 294 20.01 -9.24 -0.70
N THR A 295 19.21 -8.91 0.31
CA THR A 295 17.84 -8.42 0.09
C THR A 295 17.86 -6.99 -0.44
N LEU A 296 18.72 -6.14 0.12
CA LEU A 296 18.89 -4.74 -0.33
C LEU A 296 19.39 -4.70 -1.78
N GLU A 297 20.46 -5.41 -2.12
CA GLU A 297 20.98 -5.49 -3.50
C GLU A 297 19.89 -5.95 -4.51
N LYS A 298 19.02 -6.87 -4.09
CA LYS A 298 17.89 -7.33 -4.90
C LYS A 298 16.82 -6.24 -5.07
N ILE A 299 16.56 -5.45 -4.04
CA ILE A 299 15.65 -4.29 -4.10
C ILE A 299 16.19 -3.29 -5.11
N GLU A 300 17.47 -2.90 -4.98
CA GLU A 300 18.11 -1.93 -5.87
C GLU A 300 18.05 -2.38 -7.34
N SER A 301 18.43 -3.64 -7.60
CA SER A 301 18.36 -4.21 -8.94
C SER A 301 16.94 -4.20 -9.53
N LYS A 302 15.93 -4.42 -8.69
CA LYS A 302 14.53 -4.37 -9.13
C LYS A 302 14.04 -2.95 -9.38
N MET A 303 14.41 -1.98 -8.55
CA MET A 303 14.08 -0.57 -8.77
C MET A 303 14.73 -0.06 -10.06
N ALA A 304 16.01 -0.36 -10.28
CA ALA A 304 16.71 -0.01 -11.53
C ALA A 304 16.04 -0.60 -12.78
N LYS A 305 15.60 -1.87 -12.71
CA LYS A 305 14.86 -2.52 -13.80
C LYS A 305 13.48 -1.89 -14.01
N LYS A 306 12.76 -1.56 -12.93
CA LYS A 306 11.45 -0.87 -12.98
C LYS A 306 11.62 0.50 -13.65
N TYR A 307 12.65 1.26 -13.27
CA TYR A 307 13.02 2.55 -13.85
C TYR A 307 13.28 2.45 -15.36
N ALA A 308 14.22 1.59 -15.77
CA ALA A 308 14.57 1.44 -17.18
C ALA A 308 13.36 1.06 -18.05
N ARG A 309 12.49 0.20 -17.51
CA ARG A 309 11.24 -0.20 -18.16
C ARG A 309 10.26 0.97 -18.28
N TYR A 310 10.02 1.74 -17.21
CA TYR A 310 9.10 2.88 -17.24
C TYR A 310 9.58 3.99 -18.15
N LYS A 311 10.87 4.34 -18.08
CA LYS A 311 11.50 5.29 -18.99
C LYS A 311 11.30 4.90 -20.46
N SER A 312 11.48 3.62 -20.79
CA SER A 312 11.23 3.11 -22.16
C SER A 312 9.75 3.18 -22.57
N GLN A 313 8.82 2.99 -21.64
CA GLN A 313 7.38 3.06 -21.92
C GLN A 313 6.88 4.50 -22.10
N LEU A 314 7.43 5.46 -21.34
CA LEU A 314 7.06 6.88 -21.42
C LEU A 314 7.65 7.59 -22.65
N ALA A 315 8.74 7.07 -23.22
CA ALA A 315 9.35 7.61 -24.44
C ALA A 315 8.61 7.24 -25.75
N LYS A 316 7.54 6.43 -25.68
CA LYS A 316 6.72 5.99 -26.82
C LYS A 316 5.41 6.75 -26.92
#